data_AF-A0A1F5JRA5-F1
#
_entry.id   AF-A0A1F5JRA5-F1
#
_cell.length_a   1.000
_cell.length_b   1.000
_cell.length_c   1.000
_cell.angle_alpha   90.00
_cell.angle_beta   90.00
_cell.angle_gamma   90.00
#
_symmetry.space_group_name_H-M   'P 1'
#
loop_
_entity.id
_entity.type
_entity.pdbx_description
1 polymer ?
#
loop_
_entity_poly.entity_id
_entity_poly.type
_entity_poly.pdbx_seq_one_letter_code
_entity_poly.pdbx_strand_id
1 'polypeptide(L)'
;MSGINAKLQKTKVFQKKMSSTQFWTGMLVPQLIKWVNPYLKRYFKLAEIDNKAKTRVFSKTYPAYFGFLYSLWFMVLFSTGFIVLIWFMTSGPTLFAGKSYAVPVFLGFINMIGVWFIAGATLNFVFWQISSENFRDYIKFRQIKSGWAFYINQQIITLFKIGIIYYIVTSPLIAYLLIR
;
A
#
# COMPACT_ATOMS: atom_id res chain seq x y z
N MET A 1 46.28 28.15 21.99
CA MET A 1 45.94 27.50 20.71
C MET A 1 45.13 26.23 21.00
N SER A 2 43.81 26.35 21.07
CA SER A 2 42.89 25.25 21.39
C SER A 2 41.63 25.45 20.54
N GLY A 3 41.64 24.91 19.32
CA GLY A 3 40.55 25.18 18.37
C GLY A 3 40.46 24.24 17.17
N ILE A 4 41.27 23.17 17.11
CA ILE A 4 41.31 22.28 15.93
C ILE A 4 40.73 20.88 16.22
N ASN A 5 40.67 20.44 17.48
CA ASN A 5 40.23 19.07 17.82
C ASN A 5 38.72 18.84 17.94
N ALA A 6 37.88 19.88 17.93
CA ALA A 6 36.42 19.68 18.03
C ALA A 6 35.72 19.44 16.68
N LYS A 7 36.42 19.64 15.55
CA LYS A 7 35.82 19.58 14.20
C LYS A 7 35.95 18.20 13.53
N LEU A 8 36.78 17.31 14.08
CA LEU A 8 37.06 15.97 13.53
C LEU A 8 36.18 14.84 14.07
N GLN A 9 35.30 15.10 15.05
CA GLN A 9 34.35 14.09 15.56
C GLN A 9 32.96 14.13 14.92
N LYS A 10 32.64 15.16 14.10
CA LYS A 10 31.33 15.26 13.42
C LYS A 10 31.23 14.50 12.09
N THR A 11 32.27 13.78 11.70
CA THR A 11 32.33 13.03 10.45
C THR A 11 32.36 11.51 10.67
N LYS A 12 31.71 10.99 11.71
CA LYS A 12 31.23 9.60 11.66
C LYS A 12 29.92 9.59 10.88
N VAL A 13 30.11 9.61 9.57
CA VAL A 13 29.14 9.16 8.57
C VAL A 13 28.52 7.89 9.11
N PHE A 14 27.25 7.98 9.50
CA PHE A 14 26.40 6.85 9.80
C PHE A 14 26.15 6.13 8.47
N GLN A 15 27.17 5.44 7.95
CA GLN A 15 27.04 4.49 6.85
C GLN A 15 26.34 3.25 7.41
N LYS A 16 25.05 3.43 7.69
CA LYS A 16 24.14 2.30 7.90
C LYS A 16 24.12 1.56 6.57
N LYS A 17 24.79 0.40 6.52
CA LYS A 17 24.65 -0.60 5.46
C LYS A 17 23.15 -0.82 5.22
N MET A 18 22.59 -0.15 4.22
CA MET A 18 21.27 -0.47 3.70
C MET A 18 21.41 -1.82 2.99
N SER A 19 20.58 -2.79 3.35
CA SER A 19 20.54 -4.03 2.55
C SER A 19 20.07 -3.67 1.15
N SER A 20 20.63 -4.33 0.14
CA SER A 20 20.34 -4.10 -1.28
C SER A 20 18.84 -4.18 -1.64
N THR A 21 18.04 -4.83 -0.81
CA THR A 21 16.57 -4.90 -0.90
C THR A 21 15.85 -3.61 -0.51
N GLN A 22 16.43 -2.77 0.36
CA GLN A 22 15.86 -1.47 0.78
C GLN A 22 16.12 -0.35 -0.24
N PHE A 23 17.07 -0.56 -1.16
CA PHE A 23 17.43 0.40 -2.20
C PHE A 23 16.35 0.48 -3.30
N TRP A 24 15.85 -0.66 -3.77
CA TRP A 24 14.83 -0.72 -4.84
C TRP A 24 13.45 -0.23 -4.39
N THR A 25 13.04 -0.57 -3.17
CA THR A 25 11.79 -0.09 -2.57
C THR A 25 11.87 1.38 -2.11
N GLY A 26 13.07 1.91 -1.87
CA GLY A 26 13.30 3.31 -1.48
C GLY A 26 13.52 4.29 -2.64
N MET A 27 13.84 3.83 -3.85
CA MET A 27 14.23 4.71 -4.95
C MET A 27 13.13 4.93 -6.00
N LEU A 28 12.37 3.89 -6.35
CA LEU A 28 11.30 3.99 -7.37
C LEU A 28 9.94 4.30 -6.77
N VAL A 29 9.64 3.73 -5.60
CA VAL A 29 8.35 3.87 -4.94
C VAL A 29 8.13 5.32 -4.47
N PRO A 30 9.08 6.04 -3.85
CA PRO A 30 8.80 7.39 -3.34
C PRO A 30 8.65 8.45 -4.41
N GLN A 31 9.28 8.33 -5.58
CA GLN A 31 9.15 9.35 -6.64
C GLN A 31 7.83 9.21 -7.40
N LEU A 32 7.45 8.00 -7.81
CA LEU A 32 6.13 7.75 -8.40
C LEU A 32 5.02 8.10 -7.42
N ILE A 33 5.19 7.73 -6.15
CA ILE A 33 4.26 8.14 -5.09
C ILE A 33 4.25 9.65 -4.93
N LYS A 34 5.40 10.35 -4.86
CA LYS A 34 5.44 11.82 -4.71
C LYS A 34 4.84 12.55 -5.91
N TRP A 35 4.91 11.98 -7.11
CA TRP A 35 4.29 12.55 -8.30
C TRP A 35 2.79 12.31 -8.33
N VAL A 36 2.34 11.12 -7.97
CA VAL A 36 0.92 10.77 -7.97
C VAL A 36 0.19 11.35 -6.74
N ASN A 37 0.89 11.53 -5.61
CA ASN A 37 0.36 12.02 -4.33
C ASN A 37 -0.29 13.42 -4.41
N PRO A 38 0.32 14.50 -4.93
CA PRO A 38 -0.31 15.82 -4.95
C PRO A 38 -1.59 15.83 -5.81
N TYR A 39 -1.60 15.11 -6.94
CA TYR A 39 -2.78 15.00 -7.79
C TYR A 39 -3.88 14.14 -7.14
N LEU A 40 -3.54 12.97 -6.59
CA LEU A 40 -4.48 12.14 -5.82
C LEU A 40 -5.02 12.88 -4.59
N LYS A 41 -4.16 13.60 -3.86
CA LYS A 41 -4.51 14.38 -2.67
C LYS A 41 -5.53 15.46 -3.02
N ARG A 42 -5.31 16.19 -4.13
CA ARG A 42 -6.22 17.23 -4.61
C ARG A 42 -7.53 16.66 -5.14
N TYR A 43 -7.47 15.56 -5.89
CA TYR A 43 -8.64 14.92 -6.48
C TYR A 43 -9.53 14.25 -5.42
N PHE A 44 -8.95 13.53 -4.46
CA PHE A 44 -9.68 12.81 -3.42
C PHE A 44 -9.87 13.60 -2.12
N LYS A 45 -9.41 14.85 -2.05
CA LYS A 45 -9.50 15.74 -0.88
C LYS A 45 -9.02 15.06 0.42
N LEU A 46 -7.87 14.39 0.36
CA LEU A 46 -7.29 13.68 1.50
C LEU A 46 -6.73 14.69 2.52
N ALA A 47 -7.24 14.62 3.75
CA ALA A 47 -6.75 15.40 4.87
C ALA A 47 -5.52 14.73 5.49
N GLU A 48 -4.48 15.54 5.71
CA GLU A 48 -3.30 15.08 6.43
C GLU A 48 -3.58 14.91 7.92
N ILE A 49 -2.84 14.01 8.56
CA ILE A 49 -2.85 13.81 10.00
C ILE A 49 -2.39 15.11 10.69
N ASP A 50 -3.20 15.57 11.64
CA ASP A 50 -2.99 16.80 12.39
C ASP A 50 -1.66 16.81 13.14
N ASN A 51 -1.10 17.99 13.37
CA ASN A 51 0.14 18.14 14.13
C ASN A 51 0.03 17.57 15.56
N LYS A 52 -1.14 17.69 16.21
CA LYS A 52 -1.39 17.08 17.54
C LYS A 52 -1.25 15.55 17.49
N ALA A 53 -1.84 14.92 16.46
CA ALA A 53 -1.75 13.47 16.28
C ALA A 53 -0.33 13.04 15.91
N LYS A 54 0.39 13.80 15.08
CA LYS A 54 1.82 13.57 14.79
C LYS A 54 2.63 13.56 16.09
N THR A 55 2.52 14.60 16.93
CA THR A 55 3.26 14.69 18.19
C THR A 55 2.95 13.53 19.13
N ARG A 56 1.66 13.17 19.31
CA ARG A 56 1.25 12.01 20.12
C ARG A 56 1.87 10.69 19.64
N VAL A 57 1.97 10.52 18.33
CA VAL A 57 2.43 9.28 17.71
C VAL A 57 3.96 9.18 17.73
N PHE A 58 4.67 10.31 17.64
CA PHE A 58 6.14 10.33 17.77
C PHE A 58 6.64 10.28 19.21
N SER A 59 5.81 10.67 20.20
CA SER A 59 6.20 10.59 21.63
C SER A 59 6.08 9.19 22.22
N LYS A 60 5.46 8.24 21.52
CA LYS A 60 5.29 6.86 21.98
C LYS A 60 6.48 5.98 21.57
N THR A 61 6.85 5.05 22.45
CA THR A 61 7.75 3.94 22.12
C THR A 61 6.91 2.72 21.75
N TYR A 62 7.20 2.12 20.60
CA TYR A 62 6.44 1.00 20.08
C TYR A 62 7.20 -0.32 20.24
N PRO A 63 6.51 -1.41 20.65
CA PRO A 63 7.12 -2.73 20.71
C PRO A 63 7.60 -3.22 19.33
N ALA A 64 8.67 -4.02 19.30
CA ALA A 64 9.24 -4.54 18.06
C ALA A 64 8.24 -5.42 17.26
N TYR A 65 7.39 -6.18 17.96
CA TYR A 65 6.41 -7.06 17.33
C TYR A 65 5.33 -6.31 16.52
N PHE A 66 5.14 -5.00 16.75
CA PHE A 66 4.25 -4.20 15.91
C PHE A 66 4.77 -4.09 14.47
N GLY A 67 6.08 -4.14 14.25
CA GLY A 67 6.65 -4.22 12.90
C GLY A 67 6.22 -5.49 12.17
N PHE A 68 6.24 -6.62 12.87
CA PHE A 68 5.78 -7.91 12.33
C PHE A 68 4.27 -7.90 12.02
N LEU A 69 3.44 -7.42 12.95
CA LEU A 69 1.99 -7.30 12.72
C LEU A 69 1.66 -6.38 11.54
N TYR A 70 2.40 -5.29 11.38
CA TYR A 70 2.27 -4.40 10.23
C TYR A 70 2.64 -5.10 8.93
N SER A 71 3.74 -5.86 8.89
CA SER A 71 4.09 -6.65 7.71
C SER A 71 3.04 -7.71 7.37
N LEU A 72 2.50 -8.41 8.38
CA LEU A 72 1.41 -9.37 8.18
C LEU A 72 0.15 -8.70 7.62
N TRP A 73 -0.21 -7.52 8.12
CA TRP A 73 -1.33 -6.74 7.60
C TRP A 73 -1.17 -6.52 6.09
N PHE A 74 -0.03 -5.99 5.65
CA PHE A 74 0.21 -5.76 4.22
C PHE A 74 0.24 -7.07 3.43
N MET A 75 0.86 -8.12 3.96
CA MET A 75 0.91 -9.42 3.31
C MET A 75 -0.49 -9.95 3.04
N VAL A 76 -1.40 -9.89 4.02
CA VAL A 76 -2.79 -10.32 3.84
C VAL A 76 -3.52 -9.46 2.80
N LEU A 77 -3.33 -8.14 2.83
CA LEU A 77 -3.92 -7.25 1.82
C LEU A 77 -3.45 -7.60 0.40
N PHE A 78 -2.14 -7.83 0.20
CA PHE A 78 -1.61 -8.19 -1.11
C PHE A 78 -2.02 -9.60 -1.54
N SER A 79 -2.10 -10.56 -0.63
CA SER A 79 -2.51 -11.93 -0.95
C SER A 79 -3.91 -12.00 -1.58
N THR A 80 -4.81 -11.09 -1.26
CA THR A 80 -6.19 -11.10 -1.79
C THR A 80 -6.26 -11.10 -3.31
N GLY A 81 -5.50 -10.22 -3.96
CA GLY A 81 -5.45 -10.17 -5.43
C GLY A 81 -4.76 -11.40 -6.02
N PHE A 82 -3.69 -11.90 -5.40
CA PHE A 82 -3.00 -13.10 -5.88
C PHE A 82 -3.88 -14.35 -5.82
N ILE A 83 -4.72 -14.49 -4.78
CA ILE A 83 -5.70 -15.57 -4.68
C ILE A 83 -6.64 -15.54 -5.88
N VAL A 84 -7.11 -14.35 -6.28
CA VAL A 84 -8.00 -14.21 -7.44
C VAL A 84 -7.29 -14.54 -8.74
N LEU A 85 -6.04 -14.09 -8.91
CA LEU A 85 -5.24 -14.47 -10.08
C LEU A 85 -5.09 -16.00 -10.17
N ILE A 86 -4.70 -16.65 -9.07
CA ILE A 86 -4.55 -18.11 -9.02
C ILE A 86 -5.87 -18.80 -9.35
N TRP A 87 -6.99 -18.33 -8.78
CA TRP A 87 -8.32 -18.87 -9.08
C TRP A 87 -8.66 -18.82 -10.57
N PHE A 88 -8.37 -17.70 -11.23
CA PHE A 88 -8.57 -17.58 -12.68
C PHE A 88 -7.61 -18.48 -13.48
N MET A 89 -6.39 -18.68 -13.02
CA MET A 89 -5.42 -19.58 -13.67
C MET A 89 -5.80 -21.06 -13.53
N THR A 90 -6.41 -21.46 -12.42
CA THR A 90 -6.79 -22.86 -12.15
C THR A 90 -8.17 -23.20 -12.67
N SER A 91 -9.16 -22.35 -12.39
CA SER A 91 -10.58 -22.60 -12.65
C SER A 91 -11.08 -21.89 -13.91
N GLY A 92 -10.34 -20.90 -14.40
CA GLY A 92 -10.73 -20.18 -15.61
C GLY A 92 -10.74 -21.03 -16.89
N PRO A 93 -9.80 -21.98 -17.12
CA PRO A 93 -9.84 -22.83 -18.31
C PRO A 93 -11.09 -23.73 -18.38
N THR A 94 -11.63 -24.15 -17.24
CA THR A 94 -12.87 -24.94 -17.19
C THR A 94 -14.10 -24.06 -17.35
N LEU A 95 -14.11 -22.86 -16.76
CA LEU A 95 -15.21 -21.89 -16.89
C LEU A 95 -15.29 -21.27 -18.29
N PHE A 96 -14.17 -21.19 -19.01
CA PHE A 96 -14.06 -20.60 -20.34
C PHE A 96 -13.47 -21.60 -21.35
N ALA A 97 -14.03 -22.82 -21.40
CA ALA A 97 -13.50 -23.95 -22.17
C ALA A 97 -13.34 -23.71 -23.69
N GLY A 98 -13.99 -22.68 -24.25
CA GLY A 98 -13.85 -22.27 -25.65
C GLY A 98 -12.83 -21.18 -25.92
N LYS A 99 -12.09 -20.70 -24.89
CA LYS A 99 -11.12 -19.62 -25.01
C LYS A 99 -9.69 -20.14 -24.82
N SER A 100 -8.72 -19.43 -25.39
CA SER A 100 -7.30 -19.65 -25.10
C SER A 100 -7.01 -19.45 -23.61
N TYR A 101 -6.10 -20.23 -23.04
CA TYR A 101 -5.61 -20.09 -21.66
C TYR A 101 -5.17 -18.66 -21.29
N ALA A 102 -4.69 -17.90 -22.28
CA ALA A 102 -4.30 -16.51 -22.09
C ALA A 102 -5.47 -15.61 -21.64
N VAL A 103 -6.70 -15.89 -22.07
CA VAL A 103 -7.88 -15.07 -21.73
C VAL A 103 -8.20 -15.15 -20.23
N PRO A 104 -8.37 -16.34 -19.62
CA PRO A 104 -8.52 -16.46 -18.17
C PRO A 104 -7.38 -15.84 -17.37
N VAL A 105 -6.12 -16.02 -17.79
CA VAL A 105 -4.96 -15.41 -17.12
C VAL A 105 -5.06 -13.89 -17.14
N PHE A 106 -5.40 -13.30 -18.28
CA PHE A 106 -5.52 -11.85 -18.44
C PHE A 106 -6.70 -11.29 -17.64
N LEU A 107 -7.85 -12.00 -17.64
CA LEU A 107 -8.98 -11.68 -16.76
C LEU A 107 -8.60 -11.78 -15.28
N GLY A 108 -7.75 -12.74 -14.91
CA GLY A 108 -7.18 -12.87 -13.57
C GLY A 108 -6.35 -11.66 -13.18
N PHE A 109 -5.50 -11.15 -14.07
CA PHE A 109 -4.70 -9.93 -13.81
C PHE A 109 -5.56 -8.68 -13.64
N ILE A 110 -6.59 -8.50 -14.50
CA ILE A 110 -7.53 -7.39 -14.38
C ILE A 110 -8.26 -7.47 -13.02
N ASN A 111 -8.80 -8.64 -12.69
CA ASN A 111 -9.53 -8.80 -11.44
C ASN A 111 -8.64 -8.72 -10.20
N MET A 112 -7.39 -9.18 -10.26
CA MET A 112 -6.40 -9.01 -9.18
C MET A 112 -6.26 -7.54 -8.78
N ILE A 113 -6.11 -6.65 -9.77
CA ILE A 113 -5.95 -5.21 -9.55
C ILE A 113 -7.23 -4.64 -8.92
N GLY A 114 -8.41 -4.96 -9.47
CA GLY A 114 -9.69 -4.50 -8.93
C GLY A 114 -9.95 -4.98 -7.49
N VAL A 115 -9.59 -6.23 -7.19
CA VAL A 115 -9.74 -6.86 -5.87
C VAL A 115 -8.83 -6.22 -4.83
N TRP A 116 -7.59 -5.84 -5.19
CA TRP A 116 -6.74 -5.07 -4.27
C TRP A 116 -7.38 -3.75 -3.85
N PHE A 117 -8.11 -3.08 -4.74
CA PHE A 117 -8.79 -1.84 -4.41
C PHE A 117 -10.05 -2.05 -3.58
N ILE A 118 -10.90 -3.03 -3.91
CA ILE A 118 -12.18 -3.23 -3.23
C ILE A 118 -12.02 -4.16 -2.01
N ALA A 119 -11.68 -5.42 -2.23
CA ALA A 119 -11.55 -6.40 -1.15
C ALA A 119 -10.39 -6.05 -0.21
N GLY A 120 -9.27 -5.55 -0.77
CA GLY A 120 -8.18 -5.00 0.02
C GLY A 120 -8.62 -3.82 0.89
N ALA A 121 -9.44 -2.89 0.38
CA ALA A 121 -10.00 -1.81 1.21
C ALA A 121 -10.95 -2.32 2.29
N THR A 122 -11.80 -3.30 1.99
CA THR A 122 -12.68 -3.94 2.98
C THR A 122 -11.87 -4.58 4.11
N LEU A 123 -10.84 -5.36 3.79
CA LEU A 123 -9.97 -5.96 4.80
C LEU A 123 -9.20 -4.91 5.57
N ASN A 124 -8.74 -3.85 4.90
CA ASN A 124 -8.06 -2.75 5.57
C ASN A 124 -9.00 -2.03 6.56
N PHE A 125 -10.29 -1.91 6.24
CA PHE A 125 -11.32 -1.41 7.15
C PHE A 125 -11.51 -2.35 8.35
N VAL A 126 -11.67 -3.65 8.12
CA VAL A 126 -11.84 -4.65 9.19
C VAL A 126 -10.62 -4.64 10.12
N PHE A 127 -9.41 -4.73 9.57
CA PHE A 127 -8.17 -4.66 10.33
C PHE A 127 -8.04 -3.37 11.11
N TRP A 128 -8.43 -2.24 10.52
CA TRP A 128 -8.50 -0.97 11.24
C TRP A 128 -9.44 -1.07 12.43
N GLN A 129 -10.66 -1.57 12.27
CA GLN A 129 -11.65 -1.67 13.34
C GLN A 129 -11.24 -2.62 14.48
N ILE A 130 -10.61 -3.76 14.18
CA ILE A 130 -10.20 -4.72 15.23
C ILE A 130 -8.87 -4.35 15.90
N SER A 131 -8.08 -3.46 15.29
CA SER A 131 -6.77 -3.08 15.81
C SER A 131 -6.87 -2.24 17.09
N SER A 132 -5.99 -2.54 18.04
CA SER A 132 -5.86 -1.74 19.27
C SER A 132 -5.40 -0.30 18.97
N GLU A 133 -5.74 0.64 19.84
CA GLU A 133 -5.38 2.05 19.65
C GLU A 133 -3.86 2.26 19.56
N ASN A 134 -3.08 1.54 20.36
CA ASN A 134 -1.62 1.60 20.32
C ASN A 134 -1.04 1.09 18.98
N PHE A 135 -1.64 0.04 18.41
CA PHE A 135 -1.22 -0.46 17.11
C PHE A 135 -1.67 0.46 15.96
N ARG A 136 -2.87 1.05 16.04
CA ARG A 136 -3.31 2.10 15.12
C ARG A 136 -2.38 3.31 15.12
N ASP A 137 -1.90 3.72 16.29
CA ASP A 137 -0.89 4.78 16.39
C ASP A 137 0.43 4.38 15.75
N TYR A 138 0.87 3.12 15.91
CA TYR A 138 2.05 2.62 15.21
C TYR A 138 1.88 2.65 13.68
N ILE A 139 0.70 2.31 13.17
CA ILE A 139 0.42 2.39 11.74
C ILE A 139 0.51 3.85 11.26
N LYS A 140 -0.09 4.79 11.99
CA LYS A 140 0.03 6.23 11.70
C LYS A 140 1.49 6.67 11.74
N PHE A 141 2.29 6.20 12.69
CA PHE A 141 3.72 6.49 12.79
C PHE A 141 4.47 6.05 11.52
N ARG A 142 4.21 4.82 11.06
CA ARG A 142 4.78 4.28 9.83
C ARG A 142 4.36 5.07 8.60
N GLN A 143 3.08 5.43 8.51
CA GLN A 143 2.52 6.25 7.43
C GLN A 143 3.13 7.64 7.37
N ILE A 144 3.32 8.30 8.52
CA ILE A 144 3.98 9.61 8.57
C ILE A 144 5.43 9.50 8.11
N LYS A 145 6.16 8.48 8.57
CA LYS A 145 7.55 8.23 8.14
C LYS A 145 7.66 7.91 6.64
N SER A 146 6.66 7.28 6.04
CA SER A 146 6.65 6.95 4.61
C SER A 146 6.14 8.10 3.71
N GLY A 147 5.76 9.26 4.27
CA GLY A 147 5.20 10.38 3.51
C GLY A 147 3.74 10.21 3.10
N TRP A 148 3.02 9.26 3.72
CA TRP A 148 1.60 8.96 3.51
C TRP A 148 0.77 9.33 4.73
N ALA A 149 1.02 10.52 5.29
CA ALA A 149 0.40 10.99 6.52
C ALA A 149 -1.07 11.41 6.33
N PHE A 150 -1.92 10.54 5.78
CA PHE A 150 -3.36 10.79 5.59
C PHE A 150 -4.20 9.93 6.52
N TYR A 151 -5.42 10.36 6.82
CA TYR A 151 -6.35 9.56 7.61
C TYR A 151 -6.72 8.24 6.91
N ILE A 152 -6.53 7.11 7.60
CA ILE A 152 -6.79 5.77 7.06
C ILE A 152 -8.23 5.59 6.58
N ASN A 153 -9.21 6.12 7.31
CA ASN A 153 -10.62 6.07 6.90
C ASN A 153 -10.83 6.72 5.52
N GLN A 154 -10.16 7.84 5.24
CA GLN A 154 -10.24 8.50 3.94
C GLN A 154 -9.48 7.72 2.86
N GLN A 155 -8.33 7.13 3.20
CA GLN A 155 -7.60 6.25 2.28
C GLN A 155 -8.46 5.04 1.86
N ILE A 156 -9.16 4.40 2.81
CA ILE A 156 -10.08 3.28 2.54
C ILE A 156 -11.19 3.71 1.58
N ILE A 157 -11.88 4.83 1.86
CA ILE A 157 -12.95 5.35 0.98
C ILE A 157 -12.41 5.65 -0.42
N THR A 158 -11.21 6.22 -0.51
CA THR A 158 -10.55 6.50 -1.78
C THR A 158 -10.21 5.22 -2.55
N LEU A 159 -9.74 4.16 -1.88
CA LEU A 159 -9.48 2.87 -2.51
C LEU A 159 -10.78 2.28 -3.09
N PHE A 160 -11.91 2.36 -2.39
CA PHE A 160 -13.21 1.96 -2.94
C PHE A 160 -13.58 2.76 -4.20
N LYS A 161 -13.44 4.09 -4.17
CA LYS A 161 -13.73 4.95 -5.33
C LYS A 161 -12.87 4.59 -6.54
N ILE A 162 -11.57 4.39 -6.31
CA ILE A 162 -10.64 3.97 -7.36
C ILE A 162 -11.02 2.59 -7.90
N GLY A 163 -11.38 1.65 -7.03
CA GLY A 163 -11.84 0.32 -7.42
C GLY A 163 -13.10 0.34 -8.28
N ILE A 164 -14.10 1.15 -7.91
CA ILE A 164 -15.33 1.32 -8.71
C ILE A 164 -15.01 1.91 -10.08
N ILE A 165 -14.25 3.01 -10.13
CA ILE A 165 -13.85 3.64 -11.39
C ILE A 165 -13.06 2.65 -12.25
N TYR A 166 -12.13 1.91 -11.64
CA TYR A 166 -11.36 0.87 -12.31
C TYR A 166 -12.27 -0.15 -12.99
N TYR A 167 -13.23 -0.74 -12.25
CA TYR A 167 -14.14 -1.73 -12.83
C TYR A 167 -15.05 -1.16 -13.91
N ILE A 168 -15.51 0.10 -13.78
CA ILE A 168 -16.29 0.76 -14.83
C ILE A 168 -15.44 0.87 -16.10
N VAL A 169 -14.20 1.35 -16.00
CA VAL A 169 -13.30 1.55 -17.14
C VAL A 169 -12.85 0.23 -17.76
N THR A 170 -12.61 -0.80 -16.96
CA THR A 170 -12.17 -2.11 -17.47
C THR A 170 -13.33 -3.00 -17.93
N SER A 171 -14.58 -2.69 -17.55
CA SER A 171 -15.75 -3.52 -17.90
C SER A 171 -15.93 -3.76 -19.41
N PRO A 172 -15.69 -2.80 -20.32
CA PRO A 172 -15.83 -3.05 -21.75
C PRO A 172 -14.76 -4.02 -22.26
N LEU A 173 -13.54 -3.93 -21.71
CA LEU A 173 -12.46 -4.86 -22.06
C LEU A 173 -12.75 -6.27 -21.55
N ILE A 174 -13.26 -6.39 -20.32
CA ILE A 174 -13.69 -7.67 -19.75
C ILE A 174 -14.79 -8.28 -20.63
N ALA A 175 -15.82 -7.51 -20.98
CA ALA A 175 -16.91 -7.97 -21.85
C ALA A 175 -16.39 -8.40 -23.22
N TYR A 176 -15.51 -7.62 -23.84
CA TYR A 176 -14.89 -7.94 -25.12
C TYR A 176 -14.13 -9.27 -25.09
N LEU A 177 -13.32 -9.50 -24.05
CA LEU A 177 -12.54 -10.74 -23.87
C LEU A 177 -13.41 -11.97 -23.61
N LEU A 178 -14.61 -11.78 -23.06
CA LEU A 178 -15.54 -12.87 -22.80
C LEU A 178 -16.37 -13.21 -24.05
N ILE A 179 -16.77 -12.20 -24.83
CA ILE A 179 -17.56 -12.39 -26.06
C ILE A 179 -16.69 -13.01 -27.16
N ARG A 180 -15.50 -12.44 -27.42
CA ARG A 180 -14.60 -12.87 -28.50
C ARG A 180 -13.78 -14.08 -28.12
#